data_AF-A0A0N7M4L5-F1
#
_entry.id   AF-A0A0N7M4L5-F1
#
_cell.length_a   1.000
_cell.length_b   1.000
_cell.length_c   1.000
_cell.angle_alpha   90.00
_cell.angle_beta   90.00
_cell.angle_gamma   90.00
#
_symmetry.space_group_name_H-M   'P 1'
#
loop_
_entity.id
_entity.type
_entity.pdbx_description
1 polymer ?
#
loop_
_entity_poly.entity_id
_entity_poly.type
_entity_poly.pdbx_seq_one_letter_code
_entity_poly.pdbx_strand_id
1 'polypeptide(L)'
;MEPTAQTTISRRNPAQVMRLSRLGSLHQCRLSFMRVLTRRMARENWSFARPKFDIDAKGVGVAVYTATGPARTYSLIAFAHDLPPEMRSDRVIATAWDATFTLFDGVPTDADIERLSKNVPYQEAGRVNEKSLSVSRANRSVRLWAHFVDALSQGRQPDSAQADAVGYLMRTTAVYGSGKLGAADREAIADRPELSAPFQAEMLSVYLTRVFVRDLVEHMARAKGGENAVPLAPETAQRLGIGNSTGLGMAPYIVNHPVLFNNWIMAREEAIARVRSVETATAEEAACFRRMLRRSELSAARWHSEHPVQIEKLASLRKDLEALAAWVASDDLRNDRPWDRLIRWSGTALSLEGQELAASLILEPYAELVDGLSDCMADANKDAFIINGAMPVSQVRSLLQDSFGWALDLDWGARENCARAWYVSEEKLEPRMGERFDEPIANYEQPLAPARDAALAHAALAGWDAEAPVAAFLLRHPEHRHTVRRAQMSQAAPYGEIRSNTISDRVLPVDMLRAKLSFFGATHFDPRSDRWVRICMYAGAPYPEDLTTANADLWVYPEADQ
;
A
#
# COMPACT_ATOMS: atom_id res chain seq x y z
N MET A 1 -1.61 -30.76 17.03
CA MET A 1 -2.87 -30.05 17.36
C MET A 1 -2.53 -28.58 17.29
N GLU A 2 -2.78 -27.93 16.15
CA GLU A 2 -2.68 -26.47 16.08
C GLU A 2 -3.70 -25.90 17.07
N PRO A 3 -3.30 -25.02 17.99
CA PRO A 3 -4.27 -24.32 18.81
C PRO A 3 -4.97 -23.31 17.91
N THR A 4 -6.05 -23.72 17.26
CA THR A 4 -7.04 -22.77 16.77
C THR A 4 -7.65 -22.13 18.00
N ALA A 5 -7.09 -21.00 18.45
CA ALA A 5 -7.73 -20.15 19.43
C ALA A 5 -9.16 -19.92 18.95
N GLN A 6 -10.14 -20.34 19.75
CA GLN A 6 -11.53 -20.21 19.38
C GLN A 6 -11.85 -18.71 19.33
N THR A 7 -12.08 -18.16 18.13
CA THR A 7 -12.42 -16.74 17.96
C THR A 7 -13.79 -16.48 18.57
N THR A 8 -13.81 -15.90 19.78
CA THR A 8 -15.04 -15.61 20.53
C THR A 8 -15.49 -14.16 20.37
N ILE A 9 -14.58 -13.28 19.96
CA ILE A 9 -14.87 -11.87 19.69
C ILE A 9 -15.12 -11.67 18.21
N SER A 10 -16.25 -11.06 17.87
CA SER A 10 -16.58 -10.75 16.47
C SER A 10 -15.70 -9.63 15.90
N ARG A 11 -15.49 -9.69 14.59
CA ARG A 11 -14.92 -8.60 13.79
C ARG A 11 -15.72 -7.30 13.99
N ARG A 12 -15.06 -6.15 13.89
CA ARG A 12 -15.72 -4.85 14.05
C ARG A 12 -16.71 -4.61 12.91
N ASN A 13 -17.82 -3.93 13.18
CA ASN A 13 -18.87 -3.75 12.18
C ASN A 13 -18.33 -2.96 10.94
N PRO A 14 -18.63 -3.39 9.69
CA PRO A 14 -18.26 -2.64 8.49
C PRO A 14 -18.70 -1.16 8.51
N ALA A 15 -19.83 -0.83 9.12
CA ALA A 15 -20.31 0.56 9.31
C ALA A 15 -19.36 1.44 10.13
N GLN A 16 -18.54 0.83 10.99
CA GLN A 16 -17.49 1.49 11.75
C GLN A 16 -16.17 1.51 10.96
N VAL A 17 -15.75 0.37 10.40
CA VAL A 17 -14.43 0.19 9.77
C VAL A 17 -14.32 0.94 8.44
N MET A 18 -15.36 0.87 7.61
CA MET A 18 -15.32 1.35 6.22
C MET A 18 -15.60 2.85 6.06
N ARG A 19 -15.49 3.63 7.14
CA ARG A 19 -15.55 5.10 7.06
C ARG A 19 -14.18 5.64 6.64
N LEU A 20 -14.16 6.60 5.71
CA LEU A 20 -12.89 7.14 5.17
C LEU A 20 -11.95 7.66 6.25
N SER A 21 -12.48 8.36 7.26
CA SER A 21 -11.65 8.87 8.36
C SER A 21 -10.93 7.77 9.16
N ARG A 22 -11.55 6.59 9.32
CA ARG A 22 -10.92 5.44 9.97
C ARG A 22 -9.99 4.69 9.02
N LEU A 23 -10.37 4.50 7.76
CA LEU A 23 -9.49 3.92 6.73
C LEU A 23 -8.21 4.74 6.55
N GLY A 24 -8.32 6.08 6.56
CA GLY A 24 -7.20 7.00 6.52
C GLY A 24 -6.32 6.98 7.77
N SER A 25 -6.80 6.36 8.86
CA SER A 25 -6.06 6.22 10.13
C SER A 25 -5.34 4.87 10.25
N LEU A 26 -5.41 4.00 9.23
CA LEU A 26 -4.77 2.68 9.28
C LEU A 26 -3.23 2.79 9.32
N HIS A 27 -2.62 1.95 10.15
CA HIS A 27 -1.18 1.75 10.21
C HIS A 27 -0.78 0.40 9.61
N GLN A 28 0.47 0.29 9.15
CA GLN A 28 1.05 -1.00 8.78
C GLN A 28 0.93 -2.02 9.92
N CYS A 29 0.88 -3.29 9.57
CA CYS A 29 0.90 -4.39 10.54
C CYS A 29 1.53 -5.64 9.93
N ARG A 30 1.49 -6.78 10.64
CA ARG A 30 2.06 -8.04 10.16
C ARG A 30 1.57 -8.45 8.77
N LEU A 31 0.34 -8.10 8.40
CA LEU A 31 -0.26 -8.41 7.10
C LEU A 31 0.22 -7.50 5.95
N SER A 32 1.06 -6.50 6.24
CA SER A 32 1.53 -5.57 5.21
C SER A 32 2.45 -6.27 4.20
N PHE A 33 2.25 -5.97 2.91
CA PHE A 33 2.79 -6.74 1.78
C PHE A 33 4.32 -6.77 1.72
N MET A 34 4.99 -5.65 2.04
CA MET A 34 6.46 -5.63 2.15
C MET A 34 6.97 -6.60 3.22
N ARG A 35 6.29 -6.65 4.38
CA ARG A 35 6.68 -7.52 5.50
C ARG A 35 6.36 -8.99 5.19
N VAL A 36 5.23 -9.26 4.54
CA VAL A 36 4.90 -10.61 4.02
C VAL A 36 6.01 -11.11 3.10
N LEU A 37 6.48 -10.27 2.17
CA LEU A 37 7.55 -10.65 1.26
C LEU A 37 8.87 -10.91 1.99
N THR A 38 9.33 -9.99 2.86
CA THR A 38 10.61 -10.16 3.57
C THR A 38 10.60 -11.39 4.47
N ARG A 39 9.51 -11.63 5.22
CA ARG A 39 9.36 -12.85 6.02
C ARG A 39 9.41 -14.11 5.16
N ARG A 40 8.76 -14.09 4.00
CA ARG A 40 8.78 -15.22 3.07
C ARG A 40 10.18 -15.49 2.53
N MET A 41 10.84 -14.47 1.97
CA MET A 41 12.18 -14.58 1.40
C MET A 41 13.17 -15.16 2.42
N ALA A 42 13.11 -14.72 3.68
CA ALA A 42 13.95 -15.25 4.75
C ALA A 42 13.59 -16.70 5.13
N ARG A 43 12.31 -17.01 5.33
CA ARG A 43 11.85 -18.36 5.72
C ARG A 43 12.17 -19.41 4.66
N GLU A 44 12.03 -19.04 3.39
CA GLU A 44 12.30 -19.92 2.23
C GLU A 44 13.76 -19.86 1.77
N ASN A 45 14.63 -19.13 2.49
CA ASN A 45 16.05 -18.99 2.20
C ASN A 45 16.33 -18.60 0.74
N TRP A 46 15.64 -17.56 0.25
CA TRP A 46 15.85 -17.05 -1.11
C TRP A 46 17.29 -16.58 -1.27
N SER A 47 17.89 -16.89 -2.42
CA SER A 47 19.25 -16.47 -2.76
C SER A 47 19.21 -15.32 -3.76
N PHE A 48 20.21 -14.44 -3.69
CA PHE A 48 20.30 -13.24 -4.51
C PHE A 48 21.64 -13.17 -5.21
N ALA A 49 21.66 -12.71 -6.45
CA ALA A 49 22.88 -12.49 -7.22
C ALA A 49 22.76 -11.28 -8.13
N ARG A 50 23.91 -10.77 -8.58
CA ARG A 50 24.03 -9.66 -9.52
C ARG A 50 24.79 -10.13 -10.76
N PRO A 51 24.15 -10.91 -11.66
CA PRO A 51 24.84 -11.51 -12.81
C PRO A 51 25.36 -10.51 -13.84
N LYS A 52 24.84 -9.27 -13.87
CA LYS A 52 25.29 -8.22 -14.79
C LYS A 52 25.30 -6.87 -14.08
N PHE A 53 26.40 -6.13 -14.24
CA PHE A 53 26.52 -4.74 -13.78
C PHE A 53 27.41 -3.97 -14.76
N ASP A 54 26.83 -3.63 -15.91
CA ASP A 54 27.49 -2.94 -17.00
C ASP A 54 27.08 -1.46 -16.96
N ILE A 55 27.57 -0.77 -15.93
CA ILE A 55 27.32 0.65 -15.66
C ILE A 55 28.63 1.42 -15.81
N ASP A 56 28.63 2.49 -16.60
CA ASP A 56 29.80 3.31 -16.83
C ASP A 56 30.11 4.26 -15.66
N ALA A 57 31.19 5.05 -15.78
CA ALA A 57 31.60 6.02 -14.76
C ALA A 57 30.59 7.17 -14.55
N LYS A 58 29.68 7.40 -15.50
CA LYS A 58 28.60 8.40 -15.41
C LYS A 58 27.33 7.84 -14.76
N GLY A 59 27.31 6.53 -14.47
CA GLY A 59 26.15 5.86 -13.93
C GLY A 59 25.11 5.50 -14.99
N VAL A 60 25.52 5.30 -16.25
CA VAL A 60 24.68 4.93 -17.39
C VAL A 60 24.94 3.48 -17.78
N GLY A 61 23.89 2.73 -18.09
CA GLY A 61 24.01 1.36 -18.61
C GLY A 61 22.94 0.41 -18.07
N VAL A 62 23.31 -0.85 -17.86
CA VAL A 62 22.37 -1.90 -17.44
C VAL A 62 22.91 -2.74 -16.28
N ALA A 63 22.03 -3.06 -15.33
CA ALA A 63 22.31 -4.03 -14.28
C ALA A 63 21.17 -5.06 -14.17
N VAL A 64 21.50 -6.28 -13.76
CA VAL A 64 20.55 -7.36 -13.52
C VAL A 64 20.76 -7.92 -12.12
N TYR A 65 19.67 -8.01 -11.35
CA TYR A 65 19.63 -8.61 -10.02
C TYR A 65 18.65 -9.77 -10.02
N THR A 66 19.11 -10.96 -9.68
CA THR A 66 18.29 -12.18 -9.61
C THR A 66 17.91 -12.49 -8.17
N ALA A 67 16.65 -12.80 -7.92
CA ALA A 67 16.13 -13.39 -6.68
C ALA A 67 15.62 -14.80 -6.99
N THR A 68 16.24 -15.80 -6.38
CA THR A 68 15.96 -17.23 -6.60
C THR A 68 15.30 -17.81 -5.36
N GLY A 69 14.00 -18.07 -5.46
CA GLY A 69 13.25 -18.82 -4.46
C GLY A 69 13.28 -20.33 -4.72
N PRO A 70 12.53 -21.13 -3.94
CA PRO A 70 12.56 -22.59 -4.03
C PRO A 70 12.12 -23.16 -5.38
N ALA A 71 11.17 -22.50 -6.05
CA ALA A 71 10.56 -22.99 -7.28
C ALA A 71 10.90 -22.15 -8.52
N ARG A 72 11.21 -20.86 -8.34
CA ARG A 72 11.33 -19.90 -9.44
C ARG A 72 12.41 -18.86 -9.18
N THR A 73 12.87 -18.25 -10.27
CA THR A 73 13.80 -17.12 -10.26
C THR A 73 13.11 -15.91 -10.88
N TYR A 74 13.31 -14.73 -10.30
CA TYR A 74 12.87 -13.46 -10.84
C TYR A 74 14.07 -12.52 -10.98
N SER A 75 14.10 -11.70 -12.02
CA SER A 75 15.22 -10.78 -12.25
C SER A 75 14.76 -9.35 -12.40
N LEU A 76 15.26 -8.44 -11.58
CA LEU A 76 15.14 -7.02 -11.86
C LEU A 76 16.18 -6.63 -12.91
N ILE A 77 15.72 -6.12 -14.06
CA ILE A 77 16.58 -5.47 -15.05
C ILE A 77 16.45 -3.97 -14.84
N ALA A 78 17.57 -3.32 -14.52
CA ALA A 78 17.67 -1.88 -14.29
C ALA A 78 18.42 -1.22 -15.45
N PHE A 79 17.78 -0.26 -16.12
CA PHE A 79 18.41 0.61 -17.11
C PHE A 79 18.65 1.98 -16.48
N ALA A 80 19.91 2.38 -16.38
CA ALA A 80 20.33 3.66 -15.81
C ALA A 80 20.66 4.64 -16.94
N HIS A 81 20.19 5.87 -16.82
CA HIS A 81 20.31 6.91 -17.85
C HIS A 81 20.98 8.16 -17.30
N ASP A 82 21.63 8.92 -18.16
CA ASP A 82 22.05 10.29 -17.82
C ASP A 82 20.88 11.22 -18.13
N LEU A 83 20.38 11.89 -17.10
CA LEU A 83 19.26 12.80 -17.20
C LEU A 83 19.67 14.18 -16.67
N PRO A 84 19.58 15.25 -17.48
CA PRO A 84 19.86 16.60 -17.01
C PRO A 84 18.93 17.00 -15.85
N PRO A 85 19.39 17.77 -14.84
CA PRO A 85 18.59 18.16 -13.69
C PRO A 85 17.24 18.80 -14.02
N GLU A 86 17.18 19.61 -15.08
CA GLU A 86 16.00 20.31 -15.56
C GLU A 86 14.93 19.38 -16.15
N MET A 87 15.31 18.16 -16.56
CA MET A 87 14.38 17.15 -17.07
C MET A 87 13.84 16.22 -15.96
N ARG A 88 14.37 16.30 -14.75
CA ARG A 88 13.91 15.49 -13.61
C ARG A 88 12.57 16.00 -13.11
N SER A 89 11.53 15.20 -13.29
CA SER A 89 10.18 15.50 -12.81
C SER A 89 9.62 14.34 -12.00
N ASP A 90 9.01 14.66 -10.86
CA ASP A 90 8.32 13.68 -10.02
C ASP A 90 6.92 13.34 -10.53
N ARG A 91 6.53 13.92 -11.66
CA ARG A 91 5.23 13.70 -12.26
C ARG A 91 5.29 12.49 -13.19
N VAL A 92 4.20 11.74 -13.21
CA VAL A 92 4.00 10.58 -14.09
C VAL A 92 4.11 10.95 -15.58
N ILE A 93 3.84 12.22 -15.94
CA ILE A 93 3.94 12.75 -17.31
C ILE A 93 5.37 13.03 -17.80
N ALA A 94 6.38 12.77 -16.98
CA ALA A 94 7.75 12.89 -17.46
C ALA A 94 7.97 11.96 -18.67
N THR A 95 8.91 12.29 -19.53
CA THR A 95 9.27 11.46 -20.71
C THR A 95 10.63 10.79 -20.56
N ALA A 96 11.34 11.08 -19.47
CA ALA A 96 12.66 10.52 -19.17
C ALA A 96 12.87 10.42 -17.65
N TRP A 97 13.69 9.46 -17.23
CA TRP A 97 13.99 9.15 -15.83
C TRP A 97 15.46 8.76 -15.66
N ASP A 98 16.03 9.00 -14.47
CA ASP A 98 17.41 8.58 -14.16
C ASP A 98 17.55 7.04 -14.20
N ALA A 99 16.49 6.30 -13.89
CA ALA A 99 16.48 4.85 -14.01
C ALA A 99 15.07 4.30 -14.33
N THR A 100 15.04 3.23 -15.12
CA THR A 100 13.81 2.49 -15.46
C THR A 100 14.02 1.00 -15.29
N PHE A 101 12.98 0.28 -14.87
CA PHE A 101 13.11 -1.10 -14.43
C PHE A 101 12.02 -1.99 -14.99
N THR A 102 12.32 -3.28 -15.12
CA THR A 102 11.32 -4.33 -15.25
C THR A 102 11.67 -5.51 -14.36
N LEU A 103 10.67 -6.06 -13.66
CA LEU A 103 10.81 -7.35 -12.98
C LEU A 103 10.48 -8.45 -13.99
N PHE A 104 11.48 -9.22 -14.36
CA PHE A 104 11.42 -10.27 -15.37
C PHE A 104 11.17 -11.65 -14.74
N ASP A 105 10.34 -12.46 -15.38
CA ASP A 105 10.00 -13.83 -15.01
C ASP A 105 11.06 -14.82 -15.53
N GLY A 106 12.03 -15.13 -14.66
CA GLY A 106 13.21 -15.95 -14.96
C GLY A 106 14.52 -15.15 -14.97
N VAL A 107 15.54 -15.72 -15.62
CA VAL A 107 16.83 -15.07 -15.89
C VAL A 107 16.81 -14.56 -17.33
N PRO A 108 17.01 -13.25 -17.58
CA PRO A 108 16.93 -12.69 -18.92
C PRO A 108 18.14 -13.07 -19.77
N THR A 109 17.92 -13.30 -21.06
CA THR A 109 19.00 -13.43 -22.04
C THR A 109 19.52 -12.05 -22.48
N ASP A 110 20.68 -11.98 -23.12
CA ASP A 110 21.15 -10.71 -23.72
C ASP A 110 20.17 -10.16 -24.76
N ALA A 111 19.48 -11.03 -25.51
CA ALA A 111 18.44 -10.63 -26.45
C ALA A 111 17.21 -10.02 -25.74
N ASP A 112 16.83 -10.54 -24.57
CA ASP A 112 15.79 -9.94 -23.75
C ASP A 112 16.21 -8.55 -23.27
N ILE A 113 17.44 -8.41 -22.78
CA ILE A 113 17.98 -7.13 -22.31
C ILE A 113 18.01 -6.12 -23.46
N GLU A 114 18.50 -6.51 -24.63
CA GLU A 114 18.54 -5.63 -25.81
C GLU A 114 17.12 -5.17 -26.19
N ARG A 115 16.17 -6.10 -26.29
CA ARG A 115 14.76 -5.78 -26.59
C ARG A 115 14.14 -4.86 -25.55
N LEU A 116 14.35 -5.14 -24.27
CA LEU A 116 13.78 -4.38 -23.17
C LEU A 116 14.41 -2.99 -23.05
N SER A 117 15.69 -2.82 -23.38
CA SER A 117 16.35 -1.51 -23.40
C SER A 117 15.69 -0.54 -24.40
N LYS A 118 15.08 -1.06 -25.47
CA LYS A 118 14.36 -0.28 -26.48
C LYS A 118 12.89 0.01 -26.11
N ASN A 119 12.39 -0.47 -24.97
CA ASN A 119 10.98 -0.39 -24.60
C ASN A 119 10.75 0.13 -23.18
N VAL A 120 11.45 -0.44 -22.19
CA VAL A 120 11.28 -0.08 -20.77
C VAL A 120 11.53 1.41 -20.50
N PRO A 121 12.55 2.06 -21.09
CA PRO A 121 12.76 3.51 -20.91
C PRO A 121 11.62 4.39 -21.43
N TYR A 122 10.87 3.93 -22.45
CA TYR A 122 9.81 4.71 -23.11
C TYR A 122 8.45 4.62 -22.40
N GLN A 123 8.30 3.75 -21.40
CA GLN A 123 7.12 3.64 -20.54
C GLN A 123 5.81 3.56 -21.35
N GLU A 124 4.91 4.54 -21.26
CA GLU A 124 3.64 4.57 -21.97
C GLU A 124 3.78 4.44 -23.51
N ALA A 125 4.91 4.86 -24.09
CA ALA A 125 5.22 4.70 -25.52
C ALA A 125 5.92 3.36 -25.85
N GLY A 126 6.44 2.64 -24.86
CA GLY A 126 7.10 1.34 -25.04
C GLY A 126 6.14 0.16 -24.82
N ARG A 127 6.55 -1.03 -25.26
CA ARG A 127 5.80 -2.27 -25.00
C ARG A 127 6.71 -3.38 -24.49
N VAL A 128 6.30 -3.99 -23.39
CA VAL A 128 6.92 -5.22 -22.86
C VAL A 128 6.05 -6.42 -23.24
N ASN A 129 6.30 -7.57 -22.63
CA ASN A 129 5.57 -8.81 -22.88
C ASN A 129 5.27 -9.55 -21.56
N GLU A 130 4.67 -10.74 -21.66
CA GLU A 130 4.24 -11.57 -20.53
C GLU A 130 5.38 -12.04 -19.62
N LYS A 131 6.64 -11.88 -20.04
CA LYS A 131 7.81 -12.10 -19.19
C LYS A 131 8.13 -10.94 -18.26
N SER A 132 7.56 -9.76 -18.48
CA SER A 132 7.69 -8.63 -17.55
C SER A 132 6.52 -8.62 -16.58
N LEU A 133 6.79 -8.90 -15.31
CA LEU A 133 5.78 -8.93 -14.24
C LEU A 133 5.44 -7.53 -13.72
N SER A 134 6.42 -6.63 -13.71
CA SER A 134 6.19 -5.21 -13.43
C SER A 134 7.14 -4.33 -14.21
N VAL A 135 6.74 -3.08 -14.48
CA VAL A 135 7.56 -2.04 -15.10
C VAL A 135 7.53 -0.81 -14.21
N SER A 136 8.69 -0.25 -13.89
CA SER A 136 8.77 0.91 -13.00
C SER A 136 9.82 1.92 -13.47
N ARG A 137 9.84 3.08 -12.82
CA ARG A 137 10.76 4.18 -13.12
C ARG A 137 11.03 5.02 -11.88
N ALA A 138 12.24 5.57 -11.80
CA ALA A 138 12.68 6.34 -10.65
C ALA A 138 13.61 7.51 -11.03
N ASN A 139 13.57 8.56 -10.21
CA ASN A 139 14.45 9.73 -10.31
C ASN A 139 15.30 9.88 -9.06
N ARG A 140 16.52 10.41 -9.23
CA ARG A 140 17.46 10.70 -8.15
C ARG A 140 16.97 11.87 -7.30
N SER A 141 17.15 11.77 -5.99
CA SER A 141 17.09 12.91 -5.08
C SER A 141 18.37 13.74 -5.25
N VAL A 142 18.39 14.67 -6.22
CA VAL A 142 19.61 15.30 -6.77
C VAL A 142 20.61 15.76 -5.69
N ARG A 143 20.15 16.52 -4.69
CA ARG A 143 21.03 17.06 -3.65
C ARG A 143 21.61 15.96 -2.77
N LEU A 144 20.78 15.01 -2.34
CA LEU A 144 21.21 13.93 -1.47
C LEU A 144 22.10 12.92 -2.21
N TRP A 145 21.80 12.65 -3.48
CA TRP A 145 22.61 11.80 -4.35
C TRP A 145 24.04 12.34 -4.47
N ALA A 146 24.18 13.62 -4.83
CA ALA A 146 25.48 14.27 -4.97
C ALA A 146 26.27 14.23 -3.65
N HIS A 147 25.62 14.52 -2.52
CA HIS A 147 26.24 14.45 -1.20
C HIS A 147 26.78 13.04 -0.88
N PHE A 148 26.02 11.99 -1.18
CA PHE A 148 26.46 10.61 -0.96
C PHE A 148 27.66 10.24 -1.84
N VAL A 149 27.59 10.53 -3.14
CA VAL A 149 28.71 10.28 -4.06
C VAL A 149 29.96 11.03 -3.60
N ASP A 150 29.83 12.30 -3.22
CA ASP A 150 30.94 13.15 -2.79
C ASP A 150 31.58 12.64 -1.49
N ALA A 151 30.77 12.35 -0.47
CA ALA A 151 31.26 11.84 0.81
C ALA A 151 32.02 10.51 0.61
N LEU A 152 31.36 9.54 -0.03
CA LEU A 152 31.91 8.20 -0.23
C LEU A 152 33.18 8.24 -1.10
N SER A 153 33.22 9.07 -2.14
CA SER A 153 34.40 9.23 -3.01
C SER A 153 35.63 9.80 -2.30
N GLN A 154 35.44 10.47 -1.17
CA GLN A 154 36.50 11.07 -0.36
C GLN A 154 36.85 10.22 0.87
N GLY A 155 36.38 8.98 0.93
CA GLY A 155 36.64 8.07 2.05
C GLY A 155 35.83 8.38 3.31
N ARG A 156 34.73 9.14 3.19
CA ARG A 156 33.87 9.56 4.31
C ARG A 156 32.46 8.99 4.18
N GLN A 157 31.77 8.82 5.29
CA GLN A 157 30.35 8.48 5.29
C GLN A 157 29.49 9.74 5.11
N PRO A 158 28.32 9.65 4.45
CA PRO A 158 27.42 10.78 4.30
C PRO A 158 26.82 11.19 5.65
N ASP A 159 26.50 12.48 5.78
CA ASP A 159 25.80 13.05 6.93
C ASP A 159 24.47 12.32 7.25
N SER A 160 24.43 11.69 8.43
CA SER A 160 23.26 10.95 8.93
C SER A 160 22.00 11.81 9.07
N ALA A 161 22.12 13.10 9.40
CA ALA A 161 20.95 13.97 9.55
C ALA A 161 20.26 14.22 8.21
N GLN A 162 21.05 14.35 7.13
CA GLN A 162 20.51 14.47 5.77
C GLN A 162 19.92 13.16 5.25
N ALA A 163 20.54 12.02 5.60
CA ALA A 163 20.00 10.71 5.29
C ALA A 163 18.64 10.49 5.98
N ASP A 164 18.53 10.83 7.26
CA ASP A 164 17.31 10.66 8.06
C ASP A 164 16.18 11.63 7.64
N ALA A 165 16.52 12.84 7.19
CA ALA A 165 15.53 13.83 6.75
C ALA A 165 14.80 13.46 5.44
N VAL A 166 15.45 12.72 4.54
CA VAL A 166 14.88 12.34 3.23
C VAL A 166 14.54 10.85 3.16
N GLY A 167 15.41 9.99 3.70
CA GLY A 167 15.20 8.55 3.79
C GLY A 167 15.34 7.75 2.48
N TYR A 168 15.66 8.38 1.35
CA TYR A 168 15.85 7.69 0.06
C TYR A 168 16.75 8.46 -0.91
N LEU A 169 17.51 7.73 -1.74
CA LEU A 169 18.35 8.31 -2.81
C LEU A 169 17.65 8.36 -4.17
N MET A 170 16.71 7.47 -4.42
CA MET A 170 15.82 7.51 -5.58
C MET A 170 14.36 7.38 -5.14
N ARG A 171 13.48 7.98 -5.94
CA ARG A 171 12.04 7.88 -5.78
C ARG A 171 11.39 7.30 -7.02
N THR A 172 10.57 6.28 -6.82
CA THR A 172 9.70 5.74 -7.86
C THR A 172 8.51 6.65 -8.10
N THR A 173 8.13 6.83 -9.36
CA THR A 173 6.90 7.56 -9.75
C THR A 173 5.78 6.62 -10.16
N ALA A 174 6.12 5.39 -10.56
CA ALA A 174 5.17 4.34 -10.90
C ALA A 174 5.82 2.97 -10.75
N VAL A 175 5.01 1.99 -10.34
CA VAL A 175 5.28 0.55 -10.46
C VAL A 175 4.02 -0.06 -11.05
N TYR A 176 4.07 -0.36 -12.35
CA TYR A 176 2.96 -0.91 -13.11
C TYR A 176 3.07 -2.42 -13.20
N GLY A 177 1.94 -3.10 -13.15
CA GLY A 177 1.81 -4.54 -13.39
C GLY A 177 0.43 -4.82 -14.01
N SER A 178 0.01 -6.10 -14.01
CA SER A 178 -1.33 -6.52 -14.43
C SER A 178 -1.72 -6.02 -15.83
N GLY A 179 -0.99 -6.44 -16.87
CA GLY A 179 -1.32 -6.14 -18.27
C GLY A 179 -0.84 -4.78 -18.78
N LYS A 180 -0.54 -3.84 -17.89
CA LYS A 180 -0.12 -2.48 -18.29
C LYS A 180 1.18 -2.53 -19.10
N LEU A 181 1.21 -1.80 -20.22
CA LEU A 181 2.31 -1.79 -21.21
C LEU A 181 2.61 -3.15 -21.87
N GLY A 182 1.70 -4.11 -21.80
CA GLY A 182 1.93 -5.48 -22.27
C GLY A 182 2.61 -6.39 -21.25
N ALA A 183 2.74 -5.94 -19.99
CA ALA A 183 3.23 -6.76 -18.88
C ALA A 183 2.30 -7.95 -18.62
N ALA A 184 2.76 -8.94 -17.85
CA ALA A 184 1.95 -10.08 -17.46
C ALA A 184 0.65 -9.65 -16.76
N ASP A 185 -0.46 -10.27 -17.15
CA ASP A 185 -1.71 -10.17 -16.39
C ASP A 185 -1.61 -10.93 -15.07
N ARG A 186 -2.42 -10.53 -14.08
CA ARG A 186 -2.45 -11.19 -12.76
C ARG A 186 -2.79 -12.69 -12.87
N GLU A 187 -3.52 -13.10 -13.90
CA GLU A 187 -3.87 -14.50 -14.15
C GLU A 187 -2.65 -15.38 -14.48
N ALA A 188 -1.60 -14.81 -15.08
CA ALA A 188 -0.38 -15.54 -15.45
C ALA A 188 0.52 -15.92 -14.26
N ILE A 189 0.28 -15.30 -13.10
CA ILE A 189 1.04 -15.52 -11.87
C ILE A 189 0.16 -15.94 -10.69
N ALA A 190 -1.14 -16.15 -10.91
CA ALA A 190 -2.12 -16.28 -9.85
C ALA A 190 -2.00 -17.54 -8.99
N ASP A 191 -1.51 -18.61 -9.62
CA ASP A 191 -1.34 -19.94 -9.07
C ASP A 191 0.02 -20.11 -8.36
N ARG A 192 0.88 -19.09 -8.38
CA ARG A 192 2.22 -19.14 -7.79
C ARG A 192 2.12 -18.83 -6.29
N PRO A 193 2.43 -19.78 -5.39
CA PRO A 193 2.31 -19.55 -3.95
C PRO A 193 3.09 -18.34 -3.45
N GLU A 194 4.23 -18.04 -4.04
CA GLU A 194 5.10 -16.90 -3.72
C GLU A 194 4.56 -15.54 -4.19
N LEU A 195 3.62 -15.53 -5.15
CA LEU A 195 2.97 -14.32 -5.66
C LEU A 195 1.45 -14.30 -5.38
N SER A 196 0.95 -15.21 -4.53
CA SER A 196 -0.48 -15.34 -4.23
C SER A 196 -1.01 -14.10 -3.52
N ALA A 197 -0.30 -13.66 -2.46
CA ALA A 197 -0.60 -12.44 -1.74
C ALA A 197 -0.58 -11.22 -2.71
N PRO A 198 -1.38 -10.18 -2.45
CA PRO A 198 -1.41 -9.01 -3.33
C PRO A 198 -0.04 -8.33 -3.47
N PHE A 199 0.23 -7.84 -4.67
CA PHE A 199 1.37 -6.98 -5.01
C PHE A 199 2.79 -7.57 -4.77
N GLN A 200 2.95 -8.88 -4.58
CA GLN A 200 4.27 -9.45 -4.24
C GLN A 200 5.33 -9.22 -5.33
N ALA A 201 4.94 -9.25 -6.61
CA ALA A 201 5.85 -8.96 -7.72
C ALA A 201 6.32 -7.49 -7.67
N GLU A 202 5.40 -6.55 -7.44
CA GLU A 202 5.72 -5.14 -7.30
C GLU A 202 6.57 -4.87 -6.05
N MET A 203 6.27 -5.55 -4.94
CA MET A 203 7.07 -5.47 -3.71
C MET A 203 8.51 -5.97 -3.93
N LEU A 204 8.70 -7.06 -4.67
CA LEU A 204 10.02 -7.58 -5.02
C LEU A 204 10.78 -6.64 -5.95
N SER A 205 10.08 -6.04 -6.92
CA SER A 205 10.64 -5.04 -7.84
C SER A 205 11.21 -3.84 -7.07
N VAL A 206 10.47 -3.32 -6.09
CA VAL A 206 10.92 -2.19 -5.26
C VAL A 206 12.07 -2.61 -4.32
N TYR A 207 12.02 -3.82 -3.75
CA TYR A 207 13.10 -4.34 -2.90
C TYR A 207 14.43 -4.43 -3.66
N LEU A 208 14.42 -5.00 -4.88
CA LEU A 208 15.61 -5.07 -5.73
C LEU A 208 16.04 -3.70 -6.27
N THR A 209 15.09 -2.78 -6.48
CA THR A 209 15.41 -1.39 -6.86
C THR A 209 16.23 -0.72 -5.77
N ARG A 210 15.92 -0.97 -4.48
CA ARG A 210 16.71 -0.49 -3.35
C ARG A 210 18.15 -0.97 -3.37
N VAL A 211 18.37 -2.24 -3.74
CA VAL A 211 19.72 -2.82 -3.90
C VAL A 211 20.47 -2.11 -5.03
N PHE A 212 19.83 -1.97 -6.19
CA PHE A 212 20.41 -1.26 -7.33
C PHE A 212 20.82 0.17 -6.99
N VAL A 213 20.00 0.90 -6.23
CA VAL A 213 20.26 2.28 -5.85
C VAL A 213 21.51 2.41 -4.97
N ARG A 214 21.68 1.51 -4.00
CA ARG A 214 22.89 1.44 -3.17
C ARG A 214 24.12 1.15 -4.04
N ASP A 215 24.04 0.11 -4.85
CA ASP A 215 25.16 -0.32 -5.69
C ASP A 215 25.56 0.76 -6.70
N LEU A 216 24.59 1.50 -7.25
CA LEU A 216 24.84 2.58 -8.19
C LEU A 216 25.54 3.78 -7.52
N VAL A 217 25.13 4.18 -6.30
CA VAL A 217 25.78 5.31 -5.61
C VAL A 217 27.22 4.98 -5.22
N GLU A 218 27.47 3.74 -4.77
CA GLU A 218 28.82 3.26 -4.46
C GLU A 218 29.70 3.16 -5.71
N HIS A 219 29.14 2.66 -6.82
CA HIS A 219 29.86 2.60 -8.10
C HIS A 219 30.27 3.98 -8.58
N MET A 220 29.35 4.95 -8.55
CA MET A 220 29.67 6.34 -8.94
C MET A 220 30.68 6.98 -7.99
N ALA A 221 30.61 6.70 -6.69
CA ALA A 221 31.60 7.16 -5.71
C ALA A 221 32.99 6.57 -6.00
N ARG A 222 33.07 5.28 -6.35
CA ARG A 222 34.33 4.62 -6.74
C ARG A 222 34.89 5.16 -8.05
N ALA A 223 34.04 5.37 -9.05
CA ALA A 223 34.44 5.98 -10.31
C ALA A 223 35.01 7.40 -10.13
N LYS A 224 34.50 8.16 -9.15
CA LYS A 224 34.98 9.50 -8.81
C LYS A 224 36.23 9.50 -7.91
N GLY A 225 36.27 8.64 -6.90
CA GLY A 225 37.27 8.66 -5.82
C GLY A 225 38.44 7.70 -6.00
N GLY A 226 38.35 6.75 -6.93
CA GLY A 226 39.35 5.70 -7.10
C GLY A 226 39.54 4.90 -5.81
N GLU A 227 40.79 4.72 -5.39
CA GLU A 227 41.17 3.97 -4.18
C GLU A 227 40.72 4.64 -2.88
N ASN A 228 40.42 5.95 -2.89
CA ASN A 228 39.93 6.66 -1.71
C ASN A 228 38.45 6.36 -1.41
N ALA A 229 37.71 5.80 -2.37
CA ALA A 229 36.28 5.61 -2.22
C ALA A 229 35.97 4.49 -1.22
N VAL A 230 35.04 4.74 -0.29
CA VAL A 230 34.57 3.76 0.70
C VAL A 230 33.15 3.29 0.37
N PRO A 231 32.79 2.03 0.71
CA PRO A 231 31.41 1.57 0.63
C PRO A 231 30.53 2.32 1.64
N LEU A 232 29.22 2.32 1.41
CA LEU A 232 28.26 2.87 2.35
C LEU A 232 28.21 1.97 3.59
N ALA A 233 28.30 2.57 4.78
CA ALA A 233 28.22 1.83 6.03
C ALA A 233 26.86 1.11 6.12
N PRO A 234 26.80 -0.18 6.54
CA PRO A 234 25.56 -0.95 6.61
C PRO A 234 24.44 -0.26 7.39
N GLU A 235 24.77 0.39 8.51
CA GLU A 235 23.82 1.08 9.37
C GLU A 235 23.19 2.30 8.67
N THR A 236 23.94 2.98 7.80
CA THR A 236 23.44 4.10 7.00
C THR A 236 22.63 3.58 5.81
N ALA A 237 23.11 2.53 5.15
CA ALA A 237 22.41 1.90 4.04
C ALA A 237 21.02 1.40 4.48
N GLN A 238 20.95 0.75 5.64
CA GLN A 238 19.72 0.17 6.16
C GLN A 238 18.61 1.22 6.33
N ARG A 239 18.96 2.45 6.69
CA ARG A 239 18.00 3.56 6.86
C ARG A 239 17.39 4.02 5.54
N LEU A 240 18.09 3.82 4.42
CA LEU A 240 17.58 4.18 3.11
C LEU A 240 16.51 3.20 2.66
N GLY A 241 15.42 3.74 2.14
CA GLY A 241 14.43 3.02 1.37
C GLY A 241 14.34 3.55 -0.06
N ILE A 242 13.21 3.25 -0.70
CA ILE A 242 12.83 3.82 -1.98
C ILE A 242 11.66 4.76 -1.76
N GLY A 243 11.86 6.04 -2.10
CA GLY A 243 10.78 7.01 -2.05
C GLY A 243 9.66 6.63 -3.00
N ASN A 244 8.43 6.97 -2.65
CA ASN A 244 7.30 6.90 -3.56
C ASN A 244 6.38 8.12 -3.38
N SER A 245 5.92 8.66 -4.51
CA SER A 245 4.91 9.72 -4.56
C SER A 245 3.60 9.11 -5.05
N THR A 246 2.67 8.87 -4.13
CA THR A 246 1.36 8.30 -4.47
C THR A 246 0.32 9.40 -4.67
N GLY A 247 -0.18 9.52 -5.89
CA GLY A 247 -1.29 10.42 -6.25
C GLY A 247 -2.64 9.72 -6.36
N LEU A 248 -3.63 10.44 -6.88
CA LEU A 248 -5.03 10.00 -7.00
C LEU A 248 -5.26 8.72 -7.80
N GLY A 249 -4.32 8.29 -8.66
CA GLY A 249 -4.49 7.07 -9.46
C GLY A 249 -4.74 5.80 -8.64
N MET A 250 -4.33 5.78 -7.36
CA MET A 250 -4.54 4.63 -6.47
C MET A 250 -5.87 4.65 -5.71
N ALA A 251 -6.56 5.80 -5.60
CA ALA A 251 -7.82 5.90 -4.87
C ALA A 251 -8.98 5.17 -5.58
N PRO A 252 -9.18 5.29 -6.91
CA PRO A 252 -10.18 4.49 -7.62
C PRO A 252 -9.97 2.99 -7.54
N TYR A 253 -8.73 2.53 -7.33
CA TYR A 253 -8.42 1.10 -7.26
C TYR A 253 -9.23 0.40 -6.16
N ILE A 254 -9.27 0.97 -4.95
CA ILE A 254 -10.01 0.35 -3.83
C ILE A 254 -11.53 0.43 -4.01
N VAL A 255 -12.03 1.37 -4.83
CA VAL A 255 -13.46 1.48 -5.18
C VAL A 255 -13.83 0.48 -6.28
N ASN A 256 -12.97 0.32 -7.29
CA ASN A 256 -13.19 -0.54 -8.45
C ASN A 256 -12.99 -2.03 -8.16
N HIS A 257 -12.26 -2.37 -7.09
CA HIS A 257 -11.99 -3.75 -6.67
C HIS A 257 -12.57 -4.04 -5.28
N PRO A 258 -13.90 -4.00 -5.08
CA PRO A 258 -14.53 -4.11 -3.76
C PRO A 258 -14.25 -5.46 -3.09
N VAL A 259 -14.22 -6.58 -3.83
CA VAL A 259 -13.92 -7.90 -3.27
C VAL A 259 -12.46 -7.98 -2.79
N LEU A 260 -11.51 -7.52 -3.61
CA LEU A 260 -10.10 -7.48 -3.23
C LEU A 260 -9.88 -6.61 -1.99
N PHE A 261 -10.42 -5.39 -1.98
CA PHE A 261 -10.26 -4.49 -0.83
C PHE A 261 -10.97 -5.03 0.42
N ASN A 262 -12.15 -5.66 0.25
CA ASN A 262 -12.79 -6.41 1.32
C ASN A 262 -11.85 -7.46 1.90
N ASN A 263 -11.18 -8.25 1.07
CA ASN A 263 -10.33 -9.34 1.55
C ASN A 263 -9.17 -8.83 2.41
N TRP A 264 -8.64 -7.64 2.09
CA TRP A 264 -7.60 -6.99 2.89
C TRP A 264 -8.14 -6.57 4.26
N ILE A 265 -9.26 -5.84 4.27
CA ILE A 265 -9.88 -5.38 5.51
C ILE A 265 -10.37 -6.56 6.34
N MET A 266 -10.99 -7.55 5.71
CA MET A 266 -11.49 -8.75 6.36
C MET A 266 -10.38 -9.57 7.00
N ALA A 267 -9.24 -9.76 6.33
CA ALA A 267 -8.08 -10.42 6.90
C ALA A 267 -7.55 -9.66 8.13
N ARG A 268 -7.47 -8.33 8.04
CA ARG A 268 -7.06 -7.49 9.18
C ARG A 268 -8.05 -7.56 10.35
N GLU A 269 -9.34 -7.45 10.08
CA GLU A 269 -10.37 -7.50 11.12
C GLU A 269 -10.48 -8.89 11.75
N GLU A 270 -10.25 -9.96 10.98
CA GLU A 270 -10.14 -11.33 11.48
C GLU A 270 -8.91 -11.49 12.38
N ALA A 271 -7.75 -10.94 11.99
CA ALA A 271 -6.56 -10.92 12.83
C ALA A 271 -6.81 -10.23 14.18
N ILE A 272 -7.45 -9.05 14.14
CA ILE A 272 -7.82 -8.30 15.35
C ILE A 272 -8.81 -9.11 16.21
N ALA A 273 -9.80 -9.75 15.60
CA ALA A 273 -10.78 -10.58 16.30
C ALA A 273 -10.12 -11.78 17.01
N ARG A 274 -9.21 -12.48 16.33
CA ARG A 274 -8.44 -13.61 16.88
C ARG A 274 -7.58 -13.17 18.07
N VAL A 275 -6.79 -12.11 17.91
CA VAL A 275 -5.91 -11.60 18.97
C VAL A 275 -6.71 -11.07 20.16
N ARG A 276 -7.82 -10.36 19.94
CA ARG A 276 -8.71 -9.95 21.04
C ARG A 276 -9.30 -11.15 21.78
N SER A 277 -9.47 -12.29 21.12
CA SER A 277 -10.01 -13.52 21.73
C SER A 277 -8.99 -14.29 22.58
N VAL A 278 -7.71 -13.91 22.59
CA VAL A 278 -6.69 -14.52 23.45
C VAL A 278 -7.05 -14.28 24.91
N GLU A 279 -7.34 -15.36 25.65
CA GLU A 279 -7.80 -15.26 27.04
C GLU A 279 -6.68 -14.88 28.00
N THR A 280 -5.51 -15.47 27.81
CA THR A 280 -4.31 -15.18 28.60
C THR A 280 -3.12 -15.01 27.67
N ALA A 281 -2.42 -13.89 27.77
CA ALA A 281 -1.16 -13.63 27.07
C ALA A 281 0.04 -14.06 27.92
N THR A 282 1.09 -14.54 27.24
CA THR A 282 2.37 -14.88 27.88
C THR A 282 3.15 -13.63 28.31
N ALA A 283 4.15 -13.80 29.17
CA ALA A 283 5.01 -12.69 29.58
C ALA A 283 5.81 -12.15 28.37
N GLU A 284 6.20 -13.06 27.47
CA GLU A 284 6.92 -12.78 26.23
C GLU A 284 6.06 -11.99 25.24
N GLU A 285 4.78 -12.34 25.08
CA GLU A 285 3.84 -11.59 24.24
C GLU A 285 3.61 -10.18 24.77
N ALA A 286 3.36 -10.06 26.08
CA ALA A 286 3.18 -8.77 26.74
C ALA A 286 4.45 -7.90 26.65
N ALA A 287 5.64 -8.49 26.79
CA ALA A 287 6.92 -7.81 26.61
C ALA A 287 7.15 -7.40 25.16
N CYS A 288 6.78 -8.24 24.20
CA CYS A 288 6.85 -7.93 22.77
C CYS A 288 6.00 -6.70 22.43
N PHE A 289 4.75 -6.66 22.89
CA PHE A 289 3.86 -5.51 22.69
C PHE A 289 4.45 -4.24 23.30
N ARG A 290 4.93 -4.27 24.55
CA ARG A 290 5.55 -3.11 25.21
C ARG A 290 6.76 -2.59 24.41
N ARG A 291 7.60 -3.50 23.90
CA ARG A 291 8.73 -3.15 23.05
C ARG A 291 8.29 -2.48 21.75
N MET A 292 7.25 -2.99 21.08
CA MET A 292 6.75 -2.40 19.84
C MET A 292 6.10 -1.04 20.08
N LEU A 293 5.35 -0.88 21.18
CA LEU A 293 4.81 0.41 21.59
C LEU A 293 5.92 1.45 21.77
N ARG A 294 7.00 1.09 22.49
CA ARG A 294 8.15 1.98 22.68
C ARG A 294 8.82 2.39 21.37
N ARG A 295 8.98 1.45 20.43
CA ARG A 295 9.55 1.74 19.11
C ARG A 295 8.59 2.58 18.25
N SER A 296 7.28 2.44 18.43
CA SER A 296 6.27 3.30 17.81
C SER A 296 6.29 4.73 18.35
N GLU A 297 6.53 4.94 19.64
CA GLU A 297 6.76 6.28 20.21
C GLU A 297 7.95 6.96 19.53
N LEU A 298 9.07 6.23 19.40
CA LEU A 298 10.27 6.73 18.72
C LEU A 298 10.01 7.02 17.24
N SER A 299 9.26 6.15 16.57
CA SER A 299 8.84 6.36 15.18
C SER A 299 8.00 7.63 15.02
N ALA A 300 7.01 7.85 15.90
CA ALA A 300 6.15 9.04 15.88
C ALA A 300 6.93 10.33 16.24
N ALA A 301 7.95 10.23 17.09
CA ALA A 301 8.86 11.35 17.39
C ALA A 301 9.73 11.73 16.17
N ARG A 302 10.19 10.73 15.40
CA ARG A 302 10.98 10.93 14.17
C ARG A 302 10.15 11.35 12.96
N TRP A 303 8.81 11.21 13.03
CA TRP A 303 7.92 11.59 11.93
C TRP A 303 7.72 13.10 11.89
N HIS A 304 8.20 13.72 10.82
CA HIS A 304 8.06 15.15 10.54
C HIS A 304 7.25 15.37 9.26
N SER A 305 6.48 16.45 9.21
CA SER A 305 5.80 16.91 8.00
C SER A 305 5.68 18.43 8.03
N GLU A 306 5.66 19.05 6.86
CA GLU A 306 5.44 20.50 6.69
C GLU A 306 3.95 20.82 6.47
N HIS A 307 3.11 19.80 6.29
CA HIS A 307 1.70 19.99 5.97
C HIS A 307 0.88 20.25 7.24
N PRO A 308 0.13 21.38 7.35
CA PRO A 308 -0.57 21.77 8.58
C PRO A 308 -1.46 20.68 9.17
N VAL A 309 -2.30 20.03 8.34
CA VAL A 309 -3.19 18.94 8.78
C VAL A 309 -2.41 17.74 9.34
N GLN A 310 -1.24 17.42 8.76
CA GLN A 310 -0.44 16.31 9.23
C GLN A 310 0.27 16.65 10.54
N ILE A 311 0.71 17.90 10.72
CA ILE A 311 1.30 18.38 11.98
C ILE A 311 0.30 18.20 13.14
N GLU A 312 -0.96 18.58 12.93
CA GLU A 312 -2.02 18.39 13.93
C GLU A 312 -2.31 16.92 14.21
N LYS A 313 -2.41 16.08 13.16
CA LYS A 313 -2.58 14.63 13.31
C LYS A 313 -1.42 14.00 14.09
N LEU A 314 -0.18 14.41 13.85
CA LEU A 314 0.99 13.91 14.58
C LEU A 314 1.01 14.34 16.04
N ALA A 315 0.60 15.58 16.33
CA ALA A 315 0.44 16.04 17.70
C ALA A 315 -0.62 15.22 18.45
N SER A 316 -1.75 14.90 17.79
CA SER A 316 -2.76 14.00 18.36
C SER A 316 -2.24 12.59 18.57
N LEU A 317 -1.53 12.02 17.59
CA LEU A 317 -0.96 10.67 17.69
C LEU A 317 0.06 10.55 18.83
N ARG A 318 0.88 11.57 19.06
CA ARG A 318 1.83 11.59 20.18
C ARG A 318 1.11 11.58 21.53
N LYS A 319 0.03 12.37 21.67
CA LYS A 319 -0.84 12.32 22.88
C LYS A 319 -1.52 10.97 23.05
N ASP A 320 -1.99 10.36 21.95
CA ASP A 320 -2.59 9.03 21.99
C ASP A 320 -1.57 7.97 22.47
N LEU A 321 -0.32 8.08 22.01
CA LEU A 321 0.77 7.20 22.42
C LEU A 321 1.14 7.38 23.90
N GLU A 322 1.20 8.62 24.40
CA GLU A 322 1.39 8.90 25.83
C GLU A 322 0.29 8.26 26.68
N ALA A 323 -0.98 8.41 26.27
CA ALA A 323 -2.11 7.80 26.96
C ALA A 323 -2.07 6.26 26.90
N LEU A 324 -1.72 5.69 25.74
CA LEU A 324 -1.58 4.25 25.56
C LEU A 324 -0.44 3.68 26.42
N ALA A 325 0.71 4.35 26.46
CA ALA A 325 1.84 3.96 27.30
C ALA A 325 1.49 4.01 28.80
N ALA A 326 0.78 5.04 29.24
CA ALA A 326 0.31 5.15 30.62
C ALA A 326 -0.64 4.02 31.00
N TRP A 327 -1.61 3.69 30.13
CA TRP A 327 -2.53 2.58 30.37
C TRP A 327 -1.79 1.23 30.44
N VAL A 328 -0.88 0.98 29.49
CA VAL A 328 -0.06 -0.24 29.40
C VAL A 328 0.88 -0.40 30.60
N ALA A 329 1.38 0.70 31.17
CA ALA A 329 2.20 0.67 32.38
C ALA A 329 1.38 0.29 33.63
N SER A 330 0.07 0.51 33.62
CA SER A 330 -0.84 0.21 34.72
C SER A 330 -1.50 -1.17 34.66
N ASP A 331 -1.34 -1.91 33.55
CA ASP A 331 -1.95 -3.23 33.31
C ASP A 331 -0.86 -4.30 33.09
N ASP A 332 -1.08 -5.53 33.57
CA ASP A 332 -0.12 -6.62 33.40
C ASP A 332 -0.07 -7.15 31.96
N LEU A 333 -1.12 -6.89 31.17
CA LEU A 333 -1.41 -7.39 29.83
C LEU A 333 -1.45 -8.91 29.75
N ARG A 334 -1.89 -9.62 30.79
CA ARG A 334 -1.84 -11.08 30.84
C ARG A 334 -3.21 -11.73 30.84
N ASN A 335 -4.02 -11.52 31.86
CA ASN A 335 -5.26 -12.30 32.04
C ASN A 335 -6.47 -11.59 31.44
N ASP A 336 -7.66 -12.18 31.53
CA ASP A 336 -8.97 -11.57 31.22
C ASP A 336 -9.10 -10.91 29.83
N ARG A 337 -8.55 -11.55 28.80
CA ARG A 337 -8.52 -11.03 27.42
C ARG A 337 -7.85 -9.65 27.35
N PRO A 338 -6.54 -9.56 27.60
CA PRO A 338 -5.84 -8.28 27.76
C PRO A 338 -5.95 -7.38 26.53
N TRP A 339 -5.89 -7.96 25.33
CA TRP A 339 -6.00 -7.20 24.09
C TRP A 339 -7.41 -6.70 23.82
N ASP A 340 -8.45 -7.43 24.23
CA ASP A 340 -9.81 -6.93 24.15
C ASP A 340 -10.03 -5.75 25.10
N ARG A 341 -9.53 -5.83 26.34
CA ARG A 341 -9.56 -4.69 27.27
C ARG A 341 -8.87 -3.47 26.66
N LEU A 342 -7.67 -3.65 26.11
CA LEU A 342 -6.90 -2.58 25.46
C LEU A 342 -7.69 -1.93 24.32
N ILE A 343 -8.24 -2.74 23.40
CA ILE A 343 -8.99 -2.22 22.23
C ILE A 343 -10.31 -1.55 22.62
N ARG A 344 -10.99 -2.03 23.66
CA ARG A 344 -12.19 -1.35 24.19
C ARG A 344 -11.84 -0.02 24.83
N TRP A 345 -10.79 0.01 25.65
CA TRP A 345 -10.29 1.23 26.27
C TRP A 345 -9.83 2.25 25.22
N SER A 346 -9.09 1.81 24.20
CA SER A 346 -8.62 2.72 23.15
C SER A 346 -9.78 3.37 22.38
N GLY A 347 -10.88 2.62 22.21
CA GLY A 347 -12.12 3.12 21.59
C GLY A 347 -12.76 4.31 22.31
N THR A 348 -12.50 4.51 23.61
CA THR A 348 -13.03 5.63 24.40
C THR A 348 -11.99 6.68 24.75
N ALA A 349 -10.70 6.32 24.74
CA ALA A 349 -9.62 7.18 25.20
C ALA A 349 -8.78 7.81 24.08
N LEU A 350 -8.69 7.16 22.90
CA LEU A 350 -7.77 7.57 21.83
C LEU A 350 -8.53 8.13 20.62
N SER A 351 -7.83 8.95 19.83
CA SER A 351 -8.29 9.35 18.49
C SER A 351 -8.36 8.16 17.52
N LEU A 352 -8.95 8.34 16.32
CA LEU A 352 -8.99 7.28 15.31
C LEU A 352 -7.60 6.76 14.92
N GLU A 353 -6.60 7.65 14.86
CA GLU A 353 -5.21 7.30 14.55
C GLU A 353 -4.64 6.40 15.68
N GLY A 354 -4.75 6.84 16.93
CA GLY A 354 -4.30 6.04 18.09
C GLY A 354 -5.02 4.70 18.22
N GLN A 355 -6.33 4.65 17.94
CA GLN A 355 -7.11 3.42 17.95
C GLN A 355 -6.61 2.41 16.90
N GLU A 356 -6.38 2.85 15.67
CA GLU A 356 -5.91 1.96 14.60
C GLU A 356 -4.43 1.60 14.75
N LEU A 357 -3.61 2.46 15.37
CA LEU A 357 -2.24 2.11 15.77
C LEU A 357 -2.25 1.00 16.83
N ALA A 358 -3.06 1.16 17.89
CA ALA A 358 -3.22 0.13 18.92
C ALA A 358 -3.71 -1.20 18.31
N ALA A 359 -4.69 -1.15 17.41
CA ALA A 359 -5.19 -2.32 16.69
C ALA A 359 -4.12 -3.02 15.84
N SER A 360 -3.18 -2.27 15.26
CA SER A 360 -2.04 -2.86 14.54
C SER A 360 -0.98 -3.42 15.48
N LEU A 361 -0.69 -2.75 16.60
CA LEU A 361 0.34 -3.15 17.56
C LEU A 361 0.01 -4.46 18.30
N ILE A 362 -1.26 -4.69 18.64
CA ILE A 362 -1.66 -5.94 19.31
C ILE A 362 -1.37 -7.18 18.45
N LEU A 363 -1.25 -7.02 17.13
CA LEU A 363 -0.98 -8.14 16.22
C LEU A 363 0.48 -8.60 16.28
N GLU A 364 1.40 -7.73 16.69
CA GLU A 364 2.85 -7.97 16.56
C GLU A 364 3.36 -9.21 17.29
N PRO A 365 2.87 -9.57 18.50
CA PRO A 365 3.31 -10.77 19.20
C PRO A 365 2.81 -12.11 18.61
N TYR A 366 1.78 -12.09 17.74
CA TYR A 366 1.00 -13.29 17.39
C TYR A 366 1.17 -13.72 15.93
N ALA A 367 2.38 -14.12 15.56
CA ALA A 367 2.66 -14.56 14.18
C ALA A 367 1.78 -15.76 13.77
N GLU A 368 1.59 -16.71 14.67
CA GLU A 368 0.80 -17.93 14.49
C GLU A 368 -0.70 -17.67 14.31
N LEU A 369 -1.27 -16.62 14.90
CA LEU A 369 -2.68 -16.26 14.71
C LEU A 369 -2.92 -15.41 13.46
N VAL A 370 -1.91 -14.65 13.04
CA VAL A 370 -2.05 -13.56 12.07
C VAL A 370 -1.45 -13.90 10.70
N ASP A 371 -0.23 -14.42 10.64
CA ASP A 371 0.53 -14.44 9.38
C ASP A 371 -0.15 -15.28 8.28
N GLY A 372 -0.80 -16.39 8.64
CA GLY A 372 -1.52 -17.24 7.68
C GLY A 372 -2.71 -16.55 6.99
N LEU A 373 -3.22 -15.44 7.54
CA LEU A 373 -4.30 -14.66 6.91
C LEU A 373 -3.83 -13.90 5.66
N SER A 374 -2.52 -13.77 5.43
CA SER A 374 -2.04 -13.08 4.23
C SER A 374 -2.47 -13.77 2.93
N ASP A 375 -2.63 -15.09 2.97
CA ASP A 375 -3.04 -15.89 1.83
C ASP A 375 -4.52 -15.68 1.47
N CYS A 376 -5.32 -15.14 2.40
CA CYS A 376 -6.72 -14.81 2.20
C CYS A 376 -6.94 -13.41 1.59
N MET A 377 -5.88 -12.61 1.37
CA MET A 377 -6.00 -11.23 0.89
C MET A 377 -6.12 -11.10 -0.64
N ALA A 378 -5.93 -12.19 -1.39
CA ALA A 378 -6.14 -12.22 -2.83
C ALA A 378 -7.63 -12.32 -3.19
N ASP A 379 -8.00 -11.88 -4.39
CA ASP A 379 -9.34 -12.11 -4.92
C ASP A 379 -9.36 -13.35 -5.82
N ALA A 380 -10.02 -14.41 -5.36
CA ALA A 380 -10.26 -15.63 -6.11
C ALA A 380 -11.76 -15.82 -6.47
N ASN A 381 -12.63 -14.91 -6.05
CA ASN A 381 -14.08 -15.07 -6.19
C ASN A 381 -14.58 -14.41 -7.48
N LYS A 382 -14.35 -15.08 -8.62
CA LYS A 382 -14.83 -14.61 -9.92
C LYS A 382 -16.36 -14.53 -10.00
N ASP A 383 -17.07 -15.37 -9.24
CA ASP A 383 -18.53 -15.46 -9.25
C ASP A 383 -19.20 -14.25 -8.60
N ALA A 384 -18.54 -13.57 -7.66
CA ALA A 384 -19.05 -12.33 -7.05
C ALA A 384 -19.29 -11.21 -8.08
N PHE A 385 -18.64 -11.27 -9.25
CA PHE A 385 -18.85 -10.30 -10.33
C PHE A 385 -20.17 -10.52 -11.12
N ILE A 386 -20.69 -11.74 -11.09
CA ILE A 386 -21.87 -12.15 -11.85
C ILE A 386 -23.13 -11.67 -11.12
N ILE A 387 -24.02 -10.99 -11.83
CA ILE A 387 -25.30 -10.56 -11.27
C ILE A 387 -26.25 -11.76 -11.24
N ASN A 388 -26.76 -12.10 -10.06
CA ASN A 388 -27.89 -13.00 -9.93
C ASN A 388 -29.17 -12.25 -10.34
N GLY A 389 -29.54 -12.37 -11.61
CA GLY A 389 -30.72 -11.71 -12.18
C GLY A 389 -32.06 -12.21 -11.62
N ALA A 390 -32.09 -13.40 -11.00
CA ALA A 390 -33.29 -13.97 -10.41
C ALA A 390 -33.57 -13.43 -9.00
N MET A 391 -32.63 -12.71 -8.38
CA MET A 391 -32.82 -12.13 -7.06
C MET A 391 -34.02 -11.17 -7.05
N PRO A 392 -34.96 -11.30 -6.09
CA PRO A 392 -36.09 -10.39 -5.95
C PRO A 392 -35.64 -8.93 -5.73
N VAL A 393 -36.40 -7.99 -6.27
CA VAL A 393 -36.20 -6.55 -6.06
C VAL A 393 -36.16 -6.20 -4.57
N SER A 394 -37.03 -6.80 -3.75
CA SER A 394 -37.06 -6.61 -2.29
C SER A 394 -35.72 -6.94 -1.63
N GLN A 395 -35.09 -8.04 -2.02
CA GLN A 395 -33.78 -8.46 -1.51
C GLN A 395 -32.67 -7.48 -1.93
N VAL A 396 -32.67 -7.02 -3.20
CA VAL A 396 -31.70 -6.02 -3.67
C VAL A 396 -31.83 -4.71 -2.90
N ARG A 397 -33.07 -4.26 -2.63
CA ARG A 397 -33.33 -3.07 -1.81
C ARG A 397 -32.78 -3.22 -0.39
N SER A 398 -32.95 -4.39 0.25
CA SER A 398 -32.35 -4.67 1.57
C SER A 398 -30.83 -4.57 1.54
N LEU A 399 -30.17 -5.17 0.54
CA LEU A 399 -28.71 -5.12 0.41
C LEU A 399 -28.19 -3.68 0.22
N LEU A 400 -28.91 -2.86 -0.54
CA LEU A 400 -28.63 -1.42 -0.67
C LEU A 400 -28.80 -0.69 0.67
N GLN A 401 -29.88 -0.98 1.41
CA GLN A 401 -30.11 -0.41 2.74
C GLN A 401 -28.99 -0.78 3.72
N ASP A 402 -28.51 -2.03 3.70
CA ASP A 402 -27.48 -2.52 4.63
C ASP A 402 -26.10 -1.90 4.36
N SER A 403 -25.79 -1.64 3.09
CA SER A 403 -24.50 -1.10 2.66
C SER A 403 -24.48 0.43 2.61
N PHE A 404 -25.58 1.04 2.18
CA PHE A 404 -25.69 2.46 1.84
C PHE A 404 -26.83 3.18 2.57
N GLY A 405 -27.52 2.55 3.51
CA GLY A 405 -28.63 3.17 4.26
C GLY A 405 -28.29 4.52 4.89
N TRP A 406 -27.02 4.70 5.31
CA TRP A 406 -26.50 5.97 5.82
C TRP A 406 -26.53 7.12 4.80
N ALA A 407 -26.64 6.83 3.51
CA ALA A 407 -26.54 7.76 2.40
C ALA A 407 -27.86 8.00 1.68
N LEU A 408 -28.90 7.20 1.96
CA LEU A 408 -30.18 7.28 1.26
C LEU A 408 -30.96 8.56 1.57
N ASP A 409 -30.79 9.09 2.79
CA ASP A 409 -31.45 10.33 3.25
C ASP A 409 -30.60 11.59 3.01
N LEU A 410 -29.43 11.46 2.37
CA LEU A 410 -28.61 12.63 2.02
C LEU A 410 -29.26 13.41 0.87
N ASP A 411 -29.27 14.73 0.98
CA ASP A 411 -29.68 15.59 -0.12
C ASP A 411 -28.62 15.60 -1.23
N TRP A 412 -28.80 14.74 -2.23
CA TRP A 412 -27.93 14.64 -3.40
C TRP A 412 -28.10 15.80 -4.40
N GLY A 413 -29.10 16.68 -4.19
CA GLY A 413 -29.24 17.95 -4.90
C GLY A 413 -28.36 19.06 -4.30
N ALA A 414 -27.95 18.93 -3.04
CA ALA A 414 -27.09 19.88 -2.36
C ALA A 414 -25.66 19.91 -2.94
N ARG A 415 -25.10 21.11 -3.09
CA ARG A 415 -23.79 21.32 -3.73
C ARG A 415 -22.67 20.64 -2.94
N GLU A 416 -22.73 20.69 -1.62
CA GLU A 416 -21.75 20.09 -0.70
C GLU A 416 -21.66 18.56 -0.83
N ASN A 417 -22.78 17.87 -1.12
CA ASN A 417 -22.81 16.41 -1.24
C ASN A 417 -22.34 15.92 -2.62
N CYS A 418 -22.28 16.80 -3.61
CA CYS A 418 -21.90 16.52 -4.98
C CYS A 418 -20.73 17.40 -5.48
N ALA A 419 -19.98 18.03 -4.57
CA ALA A 419 -19.01 19.07 -4.90
C ALA A 419 -17.87 18.60 -5.81
N ARG A 420 -17.52 17.32 -5.77
CA ARG A 420 -16.42 16.73 -6.54
C ARG A 420 -16.92 15.83 -7.66
N ALA A 421 -16.11 15.70 -8.70
CA ALA A 421 -16.26 14.68 -9.73
C ALA A 421 -14.92 14.01 -10.00
N TRP A 422 -14.93 12.68 -10.08
CA TRP A 422 -13.78 11.92 -10.55
C TRP A 422 -13.80 11.85 -12.07
N TYR A 423 -12.69 12.09 -12.75
CA TYR A 423 -12.60 12.04 -14.21
C TYR A 423 -11.24 11.47 -14.63
N VAL A 424 -11.10 11.05 -15.89
CA VAL A 424 -9.80 10.67 -16.46
C VAL A 424 -9.28 11.84 -17.29
N SER A 425 -8.08 12.31 -16.99
CA SER A 425 -7.44 13.36 -17.78
C SER A 425 -6.97 12.80 -19.12
N GLU A 426 -7.30 13.48 -20.23
CA GLU A 426 -6.82 13.11 -21.58
C GLU A 426 -5.29 13.19 -21.67
N GLU A 427 -4.69 14.28 -21.20
CA GLU A 427 -3.24 14.49 -21.23
C GLU A 427 -2.45 13.45 -20.41
N LYS A 428 -3.02 13.01 -19.27
CA LYS A 428 -2.29 12.21 -18.29
C LYS A 428 -2.71 10.74 -18.26
N LEU A 429 -3.85 10.41 -18.88
CA LEU A 429 -4.48 9.09 -18.84
C LEU A 429 -4.58 8.51 -17.42
N GLU A 430 -4.81 9.40 -16.45
CA GLU A 430 -4.87 9.08 -15.03
C GLU A 430 -6.16 9.62 -14.40
N PRO A 431 -6.69 8.92 -13.37
CA PRO A 431 -7.76 9.44 -12.56
C PRO A 431 -7.39 10.76 -11.86
N ARG A 432 -8.31 11.70 -11.92
CA ARG A 432 -8.26 13.01 -11.28
C ARG A 432 -9.58 13.25 -10.55
N MET A 433 -9.54 14.21 -9.64
CA MET A 433 -10.71 14.74 -8.96
C MET A 433 -10.67 16.26 -9.11
N GLY A 434 -11.79 16.84 -9.53
CA GLY A 434 -11.94 18.29 -9.65
C GLY A 434 -13.24 18.78 -9.05
N GLU A 435 -13.43 20.09 -9.09
CA GLU A 435 -14.62 20.79 -8.60
C GLU A 435 -15.75 20.69 -9.62
N ARG A 436 -16.78 19.89 -9.32
CA ARG A 436 -17.87 19.54 -10.27
C ARG A 436 -18.51 20.77 -10.91
N PHE A 437 -18.69 21.81 -10.11
CA PHE A 437 -19.50 22.96 -10.46
C PHE A 437 -18.68 24.17 -10.91
N ASP A 438 -17.35 24.11 -10.75
CA ASP A 438 -16.44 25.20 -11.13
C ASP A 438 -15.61 24.82 -12.36
N GLU A 439 -15.52 23.52 -12.68
CA GLU A 439 -14.79 22.98 -13.81
C GLU A 439 -15.74 22.23 -14.77
N PRO A 440 -15.49 22.22 -16.11
CA PRO A 440 -16.33 21.54 -17.09
C PRO A 440 -16.08 20.01 -17.12
N ILE A 441 -16.09 19.38 -15.94
CA ILE A 441 -15.70 17.97 -15.76
C ILE A 441 -16.89 17.02 -15.56
N ALA A 442 -18.09 17.54 -15.30
CA ALA A 442 -19.25 16.73 -14.93
C ALA A 442 -19.62 15.67 -16.00
N ASN A 443 -19.48 16.00 -17.29
CA ASN A 443 -19.76 15.08 -18.39
C ASN A 443 -18.72 13.95 -18.53
N TYR A 444 -17.57 14.07 -17.84
CA TYR A 444 -16.48 13.09 -17.85
C TYR A 444 -16.42 12.27 -16.57
N GLU A 445 -17.45 12.38 -15.73
CA GLU A 445 -17.49 11.71 -14.44
C GLU A 445 -17.37 10.18 -14.57
N GLN A 446 -16.47 9.61 -13.78
CA GLN A 446 -16.28 8.18 -13.61
C GLN A 446 -17.24 7.62 -12.55
N PRO A 447 -17.61 6.33 -12.62
CA PRO A 447 -18.50 5.69 -11.65
C PRO A 447 -17.81 5.41 -10.30
N LEU A 448 -17.39 6.47 -9.62
CA LEU A 448 -16.65 6.46 -8.36
C LEU A 448 -17.43 7.17 -7.23
N ALA A 449 -18.75 7.22 -7.38
CA ALA A 449 -19.71 7.79 -6.43
C ALA A 449 -20.71 6.72 -5.93
N PRO A 450 -20.25 5.57 -5.39
CA PRO A 450 -21.10 4.42 -5.11
C PRO A 450 -22.29 4.73 -4.19
N ALA A 451 -22.12 5.64 -3.22
CA ALA A 451 -23.20 6.06 -2.32
C ALA A 451 -24.33 6.82 -3.04
N ARG A 452 -23.98 7.74 -3.95
CA ARG A 452 -24.97 8.47 -4.77
C ARG A 452 -25.67 7.50 -5.71
N ASP A 453 -24.89 6.67 -6.38
CA ASP A 453 -25.39 5.73 -7.38
C ASP A 453 -26.28 4.64 -6.72
N ALA A 454 -26.01 4.30 -5.45
CA ALA A 454 -26.87 3.48 -4.60
C ALA A 454 -28.19 4.16 -4.24
N ALA A 455 -28.17 5.44 -3.86
CA ALA A 455 -29.39 6.20 -3.57
C ALA A 455 -30.29 6.32 -4.80
N LEU A 456 -29.71 6.60 -5.98
CA LEU A 456 -30.43 6.64 -7.25
C LEU A 456 -31.06 5.28 -7.60
N ALA A 457 -30.30 4.19 -7.49
CA ALA A 457 -30.85 2.85 -7.76
C ALA A 457 -31.94 2.46 -6.76
N HIS A 458 -31.77 2.78 -5.47
CA HIS A 458 -32.76 2.51 -4.44
C HIS A 458 -34.08 3.25 -4.72
N ALA A 459 -33.99 4.52 -5.14
CA ALA A 459 -35.16 5.29 -5.56
C ALA A 459 -35.83 4.71 -6.81
N ALA A 460 -35.06 4.32 -7.83
CA ALA A 460 -35.60 3.70 -9.05
C ALA A 460 -36.28 2.34 -8.78
N LEU A 461 -35.80 1.58 -7.79
CA LEU A 461 -36.40 0.31 -7.35
C LEU A 461 -37.69 0.51 -6.52
N ALA A 462 -37.97 1.72 -6.01
CA ALA A 462 -39.05 1.94 -5.05
C ALA A 462 -40.45 1.60 -5.60
N GLY A 463 -40.68 1.83 -6.90
CA GLY A 463 -41.95 1.57 -7.59
C GLY A 463 -42.06 0.20 -8.28
N TRP A 464 -41.06 -0.67 -8.14
CA TRP A 464 -41.07 -2.01 -8.73
C TRP A 464 -41.74 -3.03 -7.81
N ASP A 465 -42.37 -4.05 -8.42
CA ASP A 465 -42.90 -5.20 -7.68
C ASP A 465 -41.78 -5.88 -6.89
N ALA A 466 -42.04 -6.11 -5.60
CA ALA A 466 -41.07 -6.65 -4.64
C ALA A 466 -40.52 -8.01 -5.05
N GLU A 467 -41.38 -8.86 -5.65
CA GLU A 467 -41.03 -10.23 -6.04
C GLU A 467 -40.56 -10.33 -7.49
N ALA A 468 -40.56 -9.23 -8.24
CA ALA A 468 -40.04 -9.23 -9.59
C ALA A 468 -38.52 -9.53 -9.58
N PRO A 469 -38.02 -10.33 -10.53
CA PRO A 469 -36.59 -10.59 -10.65
C PRO A 469 -35.85 -9.30 -11.05
N VAL A 470 -34.71 -9.01 -10.42
CA VAL A 470 -33.91 -7.82 -10.71
C VAL A 470 -33.45 -7.73 -12.17
N ALA A 471 -33.40 -8.86 -12.89
CA ALA A 471 -33.16 -8.86 -14.34
C ALA A 471 -34.20 -8.02 -15.10
N ALA A 472 -35.49 -8.08 -14.72
CA ALA A 472 -36.54 -7.29 -15.34
C ALA A 472 -36.33 -5.79 -15.09
N PHE A 473 -35.88 -5.42 -13.88
CA PHE A 473 -35.48 -4.05 -13.54
C PHE A 473 -34.31 -3.59 -14.40
N LEU A 474 -33.23 -4.38 -14.48
CA LEU A 474 -32.02 -4.02 -15.22
C LEU A 474 -32.21 -3.95 -16.74
N LEU A 475 -33.21 -4.64 -17.30
CA LEU A 475 -33.59 -4.48 -18.71
C LEU A 475 -34.19 -3.10 -19.00
N ARG A 476 -34.88 -2.49 -18.01
CA ARG A 476 -35.46 -1.14 -18.13
C ARG A 476 -34.54 -0.03 -17.62
N HIS A 477 -33.68 -0.36 -16.66
CA HIS A 477 -32.76 0.57 -15.98
C HIS A 477 -31.31 0.05 -16.00
N PRO A 478 -30.69 -0.09 -17.19
CA PRO A 478 -29.34 -0.63 -17.32
C PRO A 478 -28.27 0.22 -16.62
N GLU A 479 -28.51 1.52 -16.41
CA GLU A 479 -27.65 2.45 -15.68
C GLU A 479 -27.37 2.00 -14.22
N HIS A 480 -28.27 1.24 -13.60
CA HIS A 480 -28.13 0.75 -12.23
C HIS A 480 -27.40 -0.60 -12.13
N ARG A 481 -26.93 -1.17 -13.25
CA ARG A 481 -26.27 -2.49 -13.29
C ARG A 481 -25.05 -2.56 -12.38
N HIS A 482 -24.21 -1.52 -12.34
CA HIS A 482 -23.03 -1.52 -11.47
C HIS A 482 -23.43 -1.52 -9.99
N THR A 483 -24.40 -0.70 -9.62
CA THR A 483 -24.94 -0.61 -8.25
C THR A 483 -25.58 -1.91 -7.78
N VAL A 484 -26.42 -2.56 -8.61
CA VAL A 484 -27.02 -3.86 -8.28
C VAL A 484 -25.94 -4.92 -8.06
N ARG A 485 -24.91 -4.95 -8.91
CA ARG A 485 -23.76 -5.85 -8.73
C ARG A 485 -23.09 -5.63 -7.38
N ARG A 486 -22.79 -4.37 -7.03
CA ARG A 486 -22.17 -4.02 -5.73
C ARG A 486 -23.02 -4.44 -4.54
N ALA A 487 -24.33 -4.22 -4.62
CA ALA A 487 -25.27 -4.66 -3.59
C ALA A 487 -25.21 -6.19 -3.38
N GLN A 488 -25.23 -6.97 -4.46
CA GLN A 488 -25.11 -8.43 -4.39
C GLN A 488 -23.73 -8.88 -3.88
N MET A 489 -22.65 -8.22 -4.31
CA MET A 489 -21.30 -8.48 -3.81
C MET A 489 -21.18 -8.36 -2.28
N SER A 490 -21.93 -7.44 -1.66
CA SER A 490 -21.87 -7.20 -0.21
C SER A 490 -22.18 -8.44 0.65
N GLN A 491 -22.89 -9.44 0.09
CA GLN A 491 -23.18 -10.70 0.76
C GLN A 491 -21.93 -11.55 1.00
N ALA A 492 -20.96 -11.49 0.07
CA ALA A 492 -19.67 -12.18 0.17
C ALA A 492 -18.54 -11.26 0.62
N ALA A 493 -18.69 -9.95 0.41
CA ALA A 493 -17.70 -8.91 0.68
C ALA A 493 -18.26 -7.80 1.58
N PRO A 494 -18.51 -8.07 2.89
CA PRO A 494 -19.15 -7.11 3.79
C PRO A 494 -18.36 -5.81 4.02
N TYR A 495 -17.05 -5.82 3.78
CA TYR A 495 -16.16 -4.66 3.82
C TYR A 495 -15.83 -4.11 2.42
N GLY A 496 -16.59 -4.47 1.38
CA GLY A 496 -16.29 -4.07 0.00
C GLY A 496 -16.64 -2.62 -0.33
N GLU A 497 -17.52 -2.00 0.47
CA GLU A 497 -18.00 -0.64 0.22
C GLU A 497 -17.43 0.37 1.19
N ILE A 498 -16.92 1.48 0.65
CA ILE A 498 -16.56 2.67 1.44
C ILE A 498 -17.86 3.35 1.88
N ARG A 499 -18.07 3.42 3.19
CA ARG A 499 -19.27 3.99 3.82
C ARG A 499 -19.05 5.47 4.17
N SER A 500 -18.69 6.25 3.17
CA SER A 500 -18.52 7.72 3.24
C SER A 500 -18.78 8.35 1.87
N ASN A 501 -19.17 9.62 1.84
CA ASN A 501 -19.43 10.31 0.58
C ASN A 501 -18.11 10.66 -0.15
N THR A 502 -17.81 9.90 -1.20
CA THR A 502 -16.56 9.98 -1.98
C THR A 502 -16.50 11.15 -2.96
N ILE A 503 -17.57 11.96 -3.04
CA ILE A 503 -17.68 13.13 -3.91
C ILE A 503 -18.13 14.40 -3.17
N SER A 504 -18.15 14.37 -1.83
CA SER A 504 -18.47 15.55 -1.01
C SER A 504 -17.36 16.61 -1.03
N ASP A 505 -17.69 17.83 -0.61
CA ASP A 505 -16.73 18.91 -0.38
C ASP A 505 -15.69 18.60 0.70
N ARG A 506 -16.03 17.69 1.62
CA ARG A 506 -15.20 17.23 2.75
C ARG A 506 -14.39 15.98 2.44
N VAL A 507 -14.52 15.38 1.26
CA VAL A 507 -13.76 14.18 0.93
C VAL A 507 -12.26 14.47 0.95
N LEU A 508 -11.49 13.62 1.63
CA LEU A 508 -10.04 13.64 1.63
C LEU A 508 -9.53 12.40 0.89
N PRO A 509 -9.22 12.49 -0.43
CA PRO A 509 -8.74 11.34 -1.20
C PRO A 509 -7.49 10.69 -0.60
N VAL A 510 -6.65 11.47 0.10
CA VAL A 510 -5.49 10.96 0.83
C VAL A 510 -5.84 9.87 1.85
N ASP A 511 -7.05 9.85 2.42
CA ASP A 511 -7.47 8.79 3.33
C ASP A 511 -7.59 7.43 2.61
N MET A 512 -8.04 7.41 1.35
CA MET A 512 -8.03 6.20 0.51
C MET A 512 -6.60 5.75 0.20
N LEU A 513 -5.71 6.71 -0.06
CA LEU A 513 -4.31 6.42 -0.34
C LEU A 513 -3.63 5.83 0.90
N ARG A 514 -3.80 6.46 2.06
CA ARG A 514 -3.24 5.98 3.34
C ARG A 514 -3.72 4.57 3.67
N ALA A 515 -5.01 4.28 3.48
CA ALA A 515 -5.55 2.93 3.69
C ALA A 515 -4.86 1.88 2.81
N LYS A 516 -4.65 2.15 1.52
CA LYS A 516 -3.96 1.21 0.63
C LYS A 516 -2.47 1.09 0.97
N LEU A 517 -1.81 2.21 1.25
CA LEU A 517 -0.39 2.26 1.53
C LEU A 517 -0.03 1.64 2.90
N SER A 518 -0.94 1.65 3.88
CA SER A 518 -0.75 0.90 5.13
C SER A 518 -0.69 -0.61 4.88
N PHE A 519 -1.49 -1.14 3.95
CA PHE A 519 -1.38 -2.53 3.49
C PHE A 519 -0.09 -2.80 2.71
N PHE A 520 0.47 -1.82 2.00
CA PHE A 520 1.80 -1.99 1.41
C PHE A 520 2.87 -2.12 2.51
N GLY A 521 2.63 -1.49 3.67
CA GLY A 521 3.56 -1.45 4.80
C GLY A 521 4.25 -0.10 4.97
N ALA A 522 3.74 0.93 4.31
CA ALA A 522 4.28 2.27 4.40
C ALA A 522 4.11 2.82 5.83
N THR A 523 5.13 3.55 6.25
CA THR A 523 5.14 4.36 7.46
C THR A 523 5.36 5.82 7.06
N HIS A 524 5.24 6.73 8.03
CA HIS A 524 5.56 8.15 7.89
C HIS A 524 4.93 8.83 6.65
N PHE A 525 3.60 8.84 6.60
CA PHE A 525 2.85 9.53 5.54
C PHE A 525 3.12 11.04 5.57
N ASP A 526 3.69 11.57 4.51
CA ASP A 526 3.98 13.00 4.36
C ASP A 526 3.11 13.59 3.22
N PRO A 527 1.90 14.09 3.54
CA PRO A 527 1.02 14.68 2.54
C PRO A 527 1.61 15.97 2.02
N ARG A 528 1.50 16.17 0.71
CA ARG A 528 1.89 17.42 0.04
C ARG A 528 0.67 18.19 -0.48
N SER A 529 -0.47 17.51 -0.53
CA SER A 529 -1.82 18.08 -0.58
C SER A 529 -2.83 17.05 -0.05
N ASP A 530 -4.11 17.37 -0.11
CA ASP A 530 -5.24 16.46 0.12
C ASP A 530 -5.34 15.30 -0.89
N ARG A 531 -4.57 15.36 -2.00
CA ARG A 531 -4.64 14.44 -3.15
C ARG A 531 -3.34 13.67 -3.40
N TRP A 532 -2.28 13.95 -2.63
CA TRP A 532 -0.93 13.43 -2.86
C TRP A 532 -0.17 13.25 -1.56
N VAL A 533 0.41 12.06 -1.38
CA VAL A 533 1.21 11.68 -0.21
C VAL A 533 2.56 11.07 -0.62
N ARG A 534 3.61 11.42 0.12
CA ARG A 534 4.93 10.81 0.01
C ARG A 534 5.10 9.75 1.10
N ILE A 535 5.77 8.66 0.73
CA ILE A 535 6.17 7.58 1.63
C ILE A 535 7.57 7.09 1.26
N CYS A 536 8.18 6.30 2.15
CA CYS A 536 9.41 5.56 1.87
C CYS A 536 9.16 4.07 2.06
N MET A 537 9.47 3.26 1.05
CA MET A 537 9.31 1.80 1.05
C MET A 537 10.62 1.13 1.43
N TYR A 538 10.58 0.08 2.24
CA TYR A 538 11.74 -0.69 2.72
C TYR A 538 12.81 0.11 3.50
N ALA A 539 12.49 1.31 3.99
CA ALA A 539 13.35 1.98 4.97
C ALA A 539 13.45 1.11 6.23
N GLY A 540 14.68 0.83 6.68
CA GLY A 540 14.96 -0.07 7.81
C GLY A 540 15.10 -1.55 7.43
N ALA A 541 14.62 -1.98 6.25
CA ALA A 541 14.65 -3.39 5.86
C ALA A 541 16.10 -3.90 5.67
N PRO A 542 16.39 -5.17 6.00
CA PRO A 542 17.68 -5.78 5.68
C PRO A 542 17.93 -5.78 4.16
N TYR A 543 19.20 -5.75 3.77
CA TYR A 543 19.60 -6.01 2.37
C TYR A 543 19.68 -7.53 2.12
N PRO A 544 19.71 -7.99 0.86
CA PRO A 544 19.77 -9.41 0.52
C PRO A 544 20.80 -10.22 1.30
N GLU A 545 22.01 -9.68 1.47
CA GLU A 545 23.14 -10.31 2.17
C GLU A 545 22.94 -10.42 3.69
N ASP A 546 22.09 -9.57 4.27
CA ASP A 546 21.82 -9.50 5.71
C ASP A 546 20.46 -10.08 6.08
N LEU A 547 19.64 -10.49 5.11
CA LEU A 547 18.27 -10.94 5.33
C LEU A 547 18.27 -12.30 6.05
N THR A 548 17.73 -12.31 7.26
CA THR A 548 17.59 -13.51 8.10
C THR A 548 16.18 -13.60 8.69
N THR A 549 15.79 -14.78 9.17
CA THR A 549 14.50 -14.95 9.86
C THR A 549 14.37 -14.08 11.11
N ALA A 550 15.49 -13.68 11.73
CA ALA A 550 15.50 -12.84 12.92
C ALA A 550 15.23 -11.35 12.62
N ASN A 551 15.56 -10.85 11.43
CA ASN A 551 15.41 -9.42 11.08
C ASN A 551 14.41 -9.15 9.94
N ALA A 552 13.76 -10.18 9.41
CA ALA A 552 12.87 -10.08 8.24
C ALA A 552 11.52 -9.40 8.49
N ASP A 553 11.17 -9.01 9.72
CA ASP A 553 9.80 -8.56 10.01
C ASP A 553 9.73 -7.18 10.69
N LEU A 554 10.35 -7.04 11.86
CA LEU A 554 10.19 -5.87 12.72
C LEU A 554 11.08 -4.68 12.32
N TRP A 555 11.62 -4.68 11.10
CA TRP A 555 12.48 -3.65 10.54
C TRP A 555 11.75 -2.31 10.28
N VAL A 556 10.42 -2.35 10.19
CA VAL A 556 9.54 -1.16 10.05
C VAL A 556 9.53 -0.27 11.30
N TYR A 557 9.91 -0.82 12.44
CA TYR A 557 10.00 -0.11 13.71
C TYR A 557 11.47 0.29 13.93
N PRO A 558 11.77 1.51 14.37
CA PRO A 558 13.13 1.89 14.69
C PRO A 558 13.63 1.14 15.94
N GLU A 559 14.91 0.80 16.01
CA GLU A 559 15.50 0.34 17.27
C GLU A 559 15.41 1.44 18.33
N ALA A 560 14.94 1.07 19.53
CA ALA A 560 14.97 1.92 20.70
C ALA A 560 16.19 1.51 21.54
N ASP A 561 16.96 2.50 22.01
CA ASP A 561 18.01 2.23 22.99
C ASP A 561 17.38 1.53 24.20
N GLN A 562 18.03 0.47 24.68
CA GLN A 562 17.51 -0.42 25.73
C GLN A 562 17.27 0.30 27.05
#